data_AF-A0A7N8YDG5-F1
#
_entry.id   AF-A0A7N8YDG5-F1
#
_cell.length_a   1.000
_cell.length_b   1.000
_cell.length_c   1.000
_cell.angle_alpha   90.00
_cell.angle_beta   90.00
_cell.angle_gamma   90.00
#
_symmetry.space_group_name_H-M   'P 1'
#
loop_
_entity.id
_entity.type
_entity.pdbx_description
1 polymer ?
#
loop_
_entity_poly.entity_id
_entity_poly.type
_entity_poly.pdbx_seq_one_letter_code
_entity_poly.pdbx_strand_id
1 'polypeptide(L)'
;MCVASFDFGLLSTGDRELYTQQAVVFIEDAIQYRSINHRVDASSLRMYRWYYSRICQWGLGLTIVVVLLLAFVERPSSLSVSSDPRHRSPSWEPPCGFTESIEMVCLLIFCLDLAVKSYLIGWEEFRKNKWLIGYSVIISVSVIDWVLSVSMVCDEKLRVRRLLRPFFLLQNSSLMKKTLKCIKRTLPEIARYLTPLYRQACLGSTASLLLTLFNINHKCGKWELHFRNLPNSLTSLLVLLTTANNPDVMIPAYSLNRGYSIFFVAFSVIGTYCLMNLLTAIIYNQFRGYLLMSVQTSIIRRRLGIRAAFQVLSCLGPGEATEAVNQNFLLVYCNSFLLYCSCQEVQHYADVGYMDCEQFRKIFDELDKDRIKEHPPLPQYSSPVLQRLQVIFSHYYLTVLGNAVALANVICICTVLVLNSEKSTTERDNYVLEIINLCFILYYLLEMSVKIFAFSWRGYLSYRNNIFDGFLTILLVSVGDDSIGQHADCLPLPAHHPRYQGGQQAAVK
;
A
#
# COMPACT_ATOMS: atom_id res chain seq x y z
N MET A 1 28.68 13.71 -22.98
CA MET A 1 28.00 13.37 -24.25
C MET A 1 27.99 14.59 -25.19
N CYS A 2 29.08 15.37 -25.19
CA CYS A 2 29.37 16.41 -26.19
C CYS A 2 30.77 16.10 -26.71
N VAL A 3 30.86 15.15 -27.64
CA VAL A 3 32.06 14.93 -28.43
C VAL A 3 31.59 14.74 -29.86
N ALA A 4 31.32 15.88 -30.50
CA ALA A 4 31.42 16.08 -31.94
C ALA A 4 31.28 17.58 -32.16
N SER A 5 32.40 18.22 -32.45
CA SER A 5 32.49 19.60 -32.92
C SER A 5 31.55 19.76 -34.13
N PHE A 6 30.46 20.48 -33.95
CA PHE A 6 29.55 20.87 -35.04
C PHE A 6 29.44 22.39 -35.02
N ASP A 7 29.72 23.01 -36.16
CA ASP A 7 29.64 24.46 -36.37
C ASP A 7 28.26 25.00 -35.94
N PHE A 8 28.27 25.80 -34.89
CA PHE A 8 27.11 26.26 -34.12
C PHE A 8 26.37 27.45 -34.76
N GLY A 9 26.33 27.51 -36.11
CA GLY A 9 25.83 28.67 -36.87
C GLY A 9 24.34 28.63 -37.22
N LEU A 10 23.66 27.47 -37.21
CA LEU A 10 22.26 27.39 -37.64
C LEU A 10 21.59 26.12 -37.08
N LEU A 11 21.33 26.08 -35.76
CA LEU A 11 20.44 25.06 -35.20
C LEU A 11 19.06 25.17 -35.86
N SER A 12 18.63 24.11 -36.53
CA SER A 12 17.30 24.06 -37.14
C SER A 12 16.22 24.14 -36.05
N THR A 13 15.02 24.62 -36.40
CA THR A 13 13.90 24.68 -35.46
C THR A 13 13.57 23.31 -34.86
N GLY A 14 13.78 22.23 -35.62
CA GLY A 14 13.59 20.85 -35.17
C GLY A 14 14.61 20.41 -34.11
N ASP A 15 15.87 20.82 -34.23
CA ASP A 15 16.91 20.47 -33.25
C ASP A 15 16.65 21.16 -31.90
N ARG A 16 16.21 22.43 -31.93
CA ARG A 16 15.81 23.15 -30.72
C ARG A 16 14.66 22.47 -29.99
N GLU A 17 13.66 21.98 -30.73
CA GLU A 17 12.53 21.26 -30.15
C GLU A 17 12.98 19.93 -29.53
N LEU A 18 13.88 19.20 -30.19
CA LEU A 18 14.43 17.94 -29.69
C LEU A 18 15.19 18.13 -28.36
N TYR A 19 16.14 19.06 -28.30
CA TYR A 19 16.89 19.33 -27.06
C TYR A 19 15.97 19.81 -25.92
N THR A 20 14.93 20.57 -26.25
CA THR A 20 13.91 20.94 -25.27
C THR A 20 13.18 19.70 -24.74
N GLN A 21 12.74 18.79 -25.61
CA GLN A 21 12.08 17.54 -25.20
C GLN A 21 13.00 16.64 -24.36
N GLN A 22 14.29 16.59 -24.67
CA GLN A 22 15.29 15.85 -23.89
C GLN A 22 15.42 16.39 -22.47
N ALA A 23 15.57 17.70 -22.32
CA ALA A 23 15.65 18.35 -21.02
C ALA A 23 14.39 18.10 -20.17
N VAL A 24 13.22 18.18 -20.79
CA VAL A 24 11.93 17.89 -20.14
C VAL A 24 11.91 16.48 -19.55
N VAL A 25 12.29 15.47 -20.34
CA VAL A 25 12.29 14.08 -19.89
C VAL A 25 13.32 13.84 -18.78
N PHE A 26 14.50 14.47 -18.85
CA PHE A 26 15.51 14.36 -17.79
C PHE A 26 15.06 14.99 -16.47
N ILE A 27 14.33 16.10 -16.51
CA ILE A 27 13.77 16.71 -15.29
C ILE A 27 12.62 15.86 -14.75
N GLU A 28 11.71 15.35 -15.61
CA GLU A 28 10.65 14.42 -15.20
C GLU A 28 11.24 13.16 -14.52
N ASP A 29 12.32 12.61 -15.08
CA ASP A 29 13.04 11.47 -14.53
C ASP A 29 13.74 11.80 -13.21
N ALA A 30 14.31 13.01 -13.07
CA ALA A 30 14.93 13.48 -11.84
C ALA A 30 13.89 13.59 -10.70
N ILE A 31 12.72 14.17 -10.98
CA ILE A 31 11.61 14.30 -10.01
C ILE A 31 11.12 12.91 -9.57
N GLN A 32 11.06 11.94 -10.50
CA GLN A 32 10.58 10.58 -10.24
C GLN A 32 11.70 9.59 -9.84
N TYR A 33 12.93 10.06 -9.60
CA TYR A 33 14.10 9.25 -9.23
C TYR A 33 14.46 8.10 -10.20
N ARG A 34 14.21 8.31 -11.50
CA ARG A 34 14.48 7.36 -12.59
C ARG A 34 15.92 7.50 -13.10
N SER A 35 16.41 6.48 -13.82
CA SER A 35 17.76 6.47 -14.40
C SER A 35 17.73 6.80 -15.89
N ILE A 36 18.72 7.56 -16.36
CA ILE A 36 18.85 7.99 -17.76
C ILE A 36 19.56 6.90 -18.58
N ASN A 37 18.83 5.82 -18.91
CA ASN A 37 19.33 4.72 -19.74
C ASN A 37 18.36 4.42 -20.91
N HIS A 38 17.68 5.45 -21.44
CA HIS A 38 16.70 5.31 -22.52
C HIS A 38 17.18 6.01 -23.80
N ARG A 39 16.65 5.58 -24.96
CA ARG A 39 16.92 6.22 -26.27
C ARG A 39 16.40 7.65 -26.30
N VAL A 40 17.14 8.53 -26.98
CA VAL A 40 16.97 9.99 -26.88
C VAL A 40 16.43 10.62 -28.19
N ASP A 41 15.87 9.80 -29.08
CA ASP A 41 15.27 10.24 -30.34
C ASP A 41 13.89 10.90 -30.11
N ALA A 42 13.47 11.83 -30.99
CA ALA A 42 12.19 12.55 -30.85
C ALA A 42 10.97 11.61 -30.70
N SER A 43 10.89 10.56 -31.53
CA SER A 43 9.81 9.57 -31.47
C SER A 43 9.88 8.70 -30.21
N SER A 44 11.09 8.29 -29.82
CA SER A 44 11.38 7.51 -28.62
C SER A 44 10.98 8.27 -27.34
N LEU A 45 11.28 9.57 -27.25
CA LEU A 45 10.90 10.42 -26.11
C LEU A 45 9.39 10.64 -26.03
N ARG A 46 8.70 10.78 -27.17
CA ARG A 46 7.23 10.87 -27.20
C ARG A 46 6.58 9.58 -26.69
N MET A 47 7.06 8.43 -27.15
CA MET A 47 6.62 7.12 -26.65
C MET A 47 6.94 6.94 -25.16
N TYR A 48 8.11 7.40 -24.70
CA TYR A 48 8.52 7.34 -23.29
C TYR A 48 7.53 8.09 -22.39
N ARG A 49 7.19 9.34 -22.75
CA ARG A 49 6.22 10.16 -22.00
C ARG A 49 4.82 9.56 -22.02
N TRP A 50 4.38 9.00 -23.15
CA TRP A 50 3.10 8.30 -23.23
C TRP A 50 3.07 7.05 -22.34
N TYR A 51 4.12 6.23 -22.38
CA TYR A 51 4.26 5.03 -21.55
C TYR A 51 4.25 5.36 -20.05
N TYR A 52 4.96 6.40 -19.64
CA TYR A 52 5.00 6.85 -18.24
C TYR A 52 3.84 7.78 -17.83
N SER A 53 2.87 8.00 -18.72
CA SER A 53 1.66 8.74 -18.38
C SER A 53 0.87 8.02 -17.28
N ARG A 54 0.09 8.80 -16.50
CA ARG A 54 -0.72 8.23 -15.41
C ARG A 54 -1.66 7.13 -15.92
N ILE A 55 -2.32 7.35 -17.06
CA ILE A 55 -3.31 6.39 -17.58
C ILE A 55 -2.69 5.03 -17.95
N CYS A 56 -1.53 5.03 -18.62
CA CYS A 56 -0.87 3.79 -19.02
C CYS A 56 -0.34 3.01 -17.80
N GLN A 57 0.26 3.72 -16.84
CA GLN A 57 0.76 3.12 -15.60
C GLN A 57 -0.38 2.59 -14.70
N TRP A 58 -1.51 3.29 -14.64
CA TRP A 58 -2.71 2.79 -13.95
C TRP A 58 -3.30 1.55 -14.64
N GLY A 59 -3.34 1.52 -15.97
CA GLY A 59 -3.79 0.34 -16.73
C GLY A 59 -2.91 -0.88 -16.49
N LEU A 60 -1.59 -0.70 -16.45
CA LEU A 60 -0.65 -1.76 -16.05
C LEU A 60 -0.87 -2.22 -14.61
N GLY A 61 -1.07 -1.28 -13.68
CA GLY A 61 -1.40 -1.59 -12.28
C GLY A 61 -2.68 -2.40 -12.16
N LEU A 62 -3.73 -2.02 -12.88
CA LEU A 62 -5.00 -2.75 -12.92
C LEU A 62 -4.82 -4.16 -13.47
N THR A 63 -4.04 -4.34 -14.53
CA THR A 63 -3.75 -5.67 -15.12
C THR A 63 -3.07 -6.59 -14.11
N ILE A 64 -2.12 -6.07 -13.32
CA ILE A 64 -1.45 -6.82 -12.24
C ILE A 64 -2.46 -7.19 -11.14
N VAL A 65 -3.36 -6.29 -10.76
CA VAL A 65 -4.40 -6.58 -9.77
C VAL A 65 -5.33 -7.68 -10.27
N VAL A 66 -5.79 -7.60 -11.53
CA VAL A 66 -6.66 -8.60 -12.14
C VAL A 66 -6.00 -9.98 -12.15
N VAL A 67 -4.73 -10.09 -12.57
CA VAL A 67 -4.05 -11.40 -12.66
C VAL A 67 -3.85 -12.04 -11.28
N LEU A 68 -3.63 -11.23 -10.24
CA LEU A 68 -3.52 -11.71 -8.86
C LEU A 68 -4.89 -12.10 -8.27
N LEU A 69 -5.94 -11.33 -8.56
CA LEU A 69 -7.30 -11.61 -8.09
C LEU A 69 -7.94 -12.84 -8.76
N LEU A 70 -7.50 -13.20 -9.97
CA LEU A 70 -7.95 -14.43 -10.64
C LEU A 70 -7.78 -15.69 -9.77
N ALA A 71 -6.82 -15.69 -8.84
CA ALA A 71 -6.60 -16.81 -7.91
C ALA A 71 -7.82 -17.13 -7.02
N PHE A 72 -8.72 -16.18 -6.76
CA PHE A 72 -9.94 -16.41 -5.97
C PHE A 72 -11.04 -17.14 -6.77
N VAL A 73 -11.04 -16.95 -8.09
CA VAL A 73 -12.07 -17.44 -9.02
C VAL A 73 -11.65 -18.77 -9.66
N GLU A 74 -10.36 -18.94 -9.90
CA GLU A 74 -9.77 -20.16 -10.47
C GLU A 74 -9.95 -21.40 -9.59
N ARG A 75 -9.85 -22.59 -10.19
CA ARG A 75 -9.89 -23.86 -9.44
C ARG A 75 -8.62 -24.08 -8.61
N PRO A 76 -8.68 -24.40 -7.30
CA PRO A 76 -9.90 -24.48 -6.47
C PRO A 76 -10.41 -23.08 -6.10
N SER A 77 -11.70 -22.81 -6.32
CA SER A 77 -12.27 -21.49 -6.07
C SER A 77 -12.50 -21.26 -4.57
N SER A 78 -12.26 -20.03 -4.14
CA SER A 78 -12.50 -19.60 -2.75
C SER A 78 -13.95 -19.13 -2.53
N LEU A 79 -14.76 -19.12 -3.58
CA LEU A 79 -16.15 -18.70 -3.55
C LEU A 79 -17.03 -19.80 -2.95
N SER A 80 -17.02 -19.87 -1.62
CA SER A 80 -17.89 -20.72 -0.80
C SER A 80 -18.32 -19.97 0.44
N VAL A 81 -19.53 -20.28 0.95
CA VAL A 81 -20.08 -19.63 2.15
C VAL A 81 -19.22 -19.90 3.38
N SER A 82 -18.66 -21.11 3.49
CA SER A 82 -17.78 -21.51 4.58
C SER A 82 -16.53 -22.22 4.04
N SER A 83 -15.39 -21.98 4.69
CA SER A 83 -14.13 -22.70 4.45
C SER A 83 -14.03 -24.00 5.25
N ASP A 84 -14.93 -24.23 6.21
CA ASP A 84 -14.96 -25.45 7.02
C ASP A 84 -15.29 -26.66 6.14
N PRO A 85 -14.38 -27.65 6.00
CA PRO A 85 -14.63 -28.86 5.22
C PRO A 85 -15.90 -29.61 5.63
N ARG A 86 -16.38 -29.47 6.87
CA ARG A 86 -17.59 -30.14 7.37
C ARG A 86 -18.89 -29.54 6.84
N HIS A 87 -18.89 -28.24 6.53
CA HIS A 87 -20.08 -27.47 6.15
C HIS A 87 -19.91 -26.76 4.80
N ARG A 88 -18.95 -27.21 3.99
CA ARG A 88 -18.57 -26.54 2.74
C ARG A 88 -19.64 -26.76 1.67
N SER A 89 -20.29 -25.67 1.26
CA SER A 89 -21.13 -25.66 0.05
C SER A 89 -20.27 -25.97 -1.18
N PRO A 90 -20.83 -26.57 -2.25
CA PRO A 90 -20.09 -26.76 -3.50
C PRO A 90 -19.54 -25.42 -3.98
N SER A 91 -18.24 -25.39 -4.26
CA SER A 91 -17.56 -24.18 -4.72
C SER A 91 -17.97 -23.90 -6.16
N TRP A 92 -18.20 -22.62 -6.49
CA TRP A 92 -18.53 -22.26 -7.87
C TRP A 92 -17.36 -22.55 -8.81
N GLU A 93 -17.58 -23.39 -9.82
CA GLU A 93 -16.56 -23.72 -10.81
C GLU A 93 -16.79 -22.91 -12.09
N PRO A 94 -15.81 -22.10 -12.52
CA PRO A 94 -15.93 -21.38 -13.78
C PRO A 94 -15.91 -22.36 -14.97
N PRO A 95 -16.60 -22.02 -16.07
CA PRO A 95 -16.50 -22.80 -17.31
C PRO A 95 -15.06 -22.75 -17.86
N CYS A 96 -14.63 -23.84 -18.51
CA CYS A 96 -13.32 -23.88 -19.15
C CYS A 96 -13.18 -22.75 -20.18
N GLY A 97 -12.02 -22.11 -20.20
CA GLY A 97 -11.72 -20.97 -21.07
C GLY A 97 -12.04 -19.60 -20.48
N PHE A 98 -12.95 -19.45 -19.50
CA PHE A 98 -13.27 -18.13 -18.94
C PHE A 98 -12.06 -17.49 -18.25
N THR A 99 -11.48 -18.16 -17.25
CA THR A 99 -10.29 -17.66 -16.54
C THR A 99 -9.07 -17.58 -17.47
N GLU A 100 -8.94 -18.53 -18.39
CA GLU A 100 -7.86 -18.57 -19.38
C GLU A 100 -7.94 -17.39 -20.36
N SER A 101 -9.14 -16.93 -20.71
CA SER A 101 -9.35 -15.79 -21.61
C SER A 101 -8.91 -14.47 -20.97
N ILE A 102 -9.25 -14.27 -19.69
CA ILE A 102 -8.83 -13.09 -18.93
C ILE A 102 -7.30 -13.11 -18.75
N GLU A 103 -6.74 -14.28 -18.46
CA GLU A 103 -5.29 -14.45 -18.34
C GLU A 103 -4.56 -14.20 -19.67
N MET A 104 -5.10 -14.63 -20.81
CA MET A 104 -4.56 -14.34 -22.14
C MET A 104 -4.47 -12.84 -22.40
N VAL A 105 -5.54 -12.10 -22.11
CA VAL A 105 -5.55 -10.63 -22.25
C VAL A 105 -4.48 -9.99 -21.37
N CYS A 106 -4.33 -10.44 -20.12
CA CYS A 106 -3.30 -9.94 -19.22
C CYS A 106 -1.88 -10.24 -19.75
N LEU A 107 -1.63 -11.46 -20.22
CA LEU A 107 -0.34 -11.87 -20.79
C LEU A 107 -0.01 -11.07 -22.05
N LEU A 108 -1.00 -10.79 -22.91
CA LEU A 108 -0.82 -9.95 -24.08
C LEU A 108 -0.40 -8.52 -23.70
N ILE A 109 -1.03 -7.93 -22.67
CA ILE A 109 -0.64 -6.62 -22.13
C ILE A 109 0.80 -6.66 -21.58
N PHE A 110 1.20 -7.73 -20.88
CA PHE A 110 2.58 -7.88 -20.39
C PHE A 110 3.61 -8.07 -21.51
N CYS A 111 3.25 -8.79 -22.58
CA CYS A 111 4.07 -8.90 -23.79
C CYS A 111 4.28 -7.53 -24.45
N LEU A 112 3.21 -6.72 -24.57
CA LEU A 112 3.29 -5.36 -25.09
C LEU A 112 4.15 -4.45 -24.19
N ASP A 113 4.00 -4.55 -22.87
CA ASP A 113 4.83 -3.82 -21.90
C ASP A 113 6.32 -4.18 -22.03
N LEU A 114 6.64 -5.48 -22.16
CA LEU A 114 8.01 -5.93 -22.39
C LEU A 114 8.55 -5.41 -23.73
N ALA A 115 7.75 -5.45 -24.80
CA ALA A 115 8.13 -4.96 -26.11
C ALA A 115 8.45 -3.46 -26.07
N VAL A 116 7.57 -2.63 -25.48
CA VAL A 116 7.78 -1.19 -25.32
C VAL A 116 9.02 -0.90 -24.49
N LYS A 117 9.23 -1.59 -23.35
CA LYS A 117 10.43 -1.45 -22.53
C LYS A 117 11.71 -1.84 -23.29
N SER A 118 11.66 -2.91 -24.06
CA SER A 118 12.81 -3.37 -24.85
C SER A 118 13.22 -2.36 -25.93
N TYR A 119 12.23 -1.71 -26.56
CA TYR A 119 12.45 -0.66 -27.55
C TYR A 119 13.02 0.61 -26.91
N LEU A 120 12.41 1.10 -25.82
CA LEU A 120 12.79 2.36 -25.16
C LEU A 120 14.19 2.32 -24.53
N ILE A 121 14.58 1.19 -23.92
CA ILE A 121 15.89 1.05 -23.25
C ILE A 121 17.00 0.74 -24.26
N GLY A 122 16.67 0.05 -25.35
CA GLY A 122 17.63 -0.44 -26.32
C GLY A 122 18.22 -1.82 -25.95
N TRP A 123 18.69 -2.53 -26.98
CA TRP A 123 19.02 -3.95 -26.87
C TRP A 123 20.25 -4.25 -25.98
N GLU A 124 21.27 -3.39 -26.03
CA GLU A 124 22.49 -3.58 -25.25
C GLU A 124 22.24 -3.42 -23.75
N GLU A 125 21.52 -2.37 -23.36
CA GLU A 125 21.15 -2.13 -21.97
C GLU A 125 20.10 -3.12 -21.46
N PHE A 126 19.21 -3.59 -22.35
CA PHE A 126 18.26 -4.66 -22.02
C PHE A 126 18.97 -5.94 -21.55
N ARG A 127 20.04 -6.36 -22.25
CA ARG A 127 20.83 -7.55 -21.87
C ARG A 127 21.62 -7.38 -20.57
N LYS A 128 21.96 -6.15 -20.17
CA LYS A 128 22.63 -5.89 -18.88
C LYS A 128 21.65 -5.97 -17.71
N ASN A 129 20.38 -5.66 -17.93
CA ASN A 129 19.39 -5.60 -16.88
C ASN A 129 18.76 -6.97 -16.55
N LYS A 130 19.27 -7.61 -15.49
CA LYS A 130 18.80 -8.92 -15.00
C LYS A 130 17.29 -8.99 -14.71
N TRP A 131 16.67 -7.86 -14.32
CA TRP A 131 15.22 -7.82 -14.08
C TRP A 131 14.39 -7.92 -15.36
N LEU A 132 14.87 -7.35 -16.47
CA LEU A 132 14.19 -7.44 -17.76
C LEU A 132 14.36 -8.83 -18.39
N ILE A 133 15.53 -9.44 -18.22
CA ILE A 133 15.76 -10.84 -18.62
C ILE A 133 14.81 -11.77 -17.85
N GLY A 134 14.75 -11.62 -16.52
CA GLY A 134 13.81 -12.41 -15.69
C GLY A 134 12.35 -12.22 -16.10
N TYR A 135 11.97 -10.99 -16.47
CA TYR A 135 10.62 -10.70 -16.97
C TYR A 135 10.32 -11.39 -18.30
N SER A 136 11.27 -11.37 -19.24
CA SER A 136 11.15 -12.10 -20.51
C SER A 136 11.00 -13.61 -20.31
N VAL A 137 11.81 -14.21 -19.42
CA VAL A 137 11.73 -15.64 -19.09
C VAL A 137 10.37 -15.99 -18.48
N ILE A 138 9.88 -15.19 -17.53
CA ILE A 138 8.61 -15.46 -16.84
C ILE A 138 7.40 -15.30 -17.76
N ILE A 139 7.41 -14.31 -18.64
CA ILE A 139 6.37 -14.18 -19.68
C ILE A 139 6.41 -15.42 -20.60
N SER A 140 7.58 -15.82 -21.06
CA SER A 140 7.73 -16.97 -21.96
C SER A 140 7.22 -18.26 -21.32
N VAL A 141 7.60 -18.55 -20.07
CA VAL A 141 7.11 -19.72 -19.33
C VAL A 141 5.59 -19.64 -19.11
N SER A 142 5.07 -18.47 -18.78
CA SER A 142 3.62 -18.27 -18.58
C SER A 142 2.81 -18.47 -19.88
N VAL A 143 3.34 -18.04 -21.03
CA VAL A 143 2.70 -18.26 -22.34
C VAL A 143 2.70 -19.73 -22.72
N ILE A 144 3.82 -20.45 -22.49
CA ILE A 144 3.90 -21.89 -22.75
C ILE A 144 2.89 -22.65 -21.88
N ASP A 145 2.86 -22.37 -20.58
CA ASP A 145 1.93 -22.99 -19.61
C ASP A 145 0.46 -22.68 -19.96
N TRP A 146 0.16 -21.47 -20.44
CA TRP A 146 -1.17 -21.10 -20.94
C TRP A 146 -1.57 -21.90 -22.18
N VAL A 147 -0.68 -22.03 -23.17
CA VAL A 147 -0.93 -22.84 -24.38
C VAL A 147 -1.18 -24.30 -24.02
N LEU A 148 -0.41 -24.86 -23.07
CA LEU A 148 -0.60 -26.23 -22.58
C LEU A 148 -1.96 -26.40 -21.89
N SER A 149 -2.33 -25.47 -21.00
CA SER A 149 -3.62 -25.45 -20.29
C SER A 149 -4.82 -25.44 -21.24
N VAL A 150 -4.77 -24.63 -22.30
CA VAL A 150 -5.82 -24.58 -23.34
C VAL A 150 -5.84 -25.88 -24.16
N SER A 151 -4.66 -26.41 -24.52
CA SER A 151 -4.53 -27.64 -25.32
C SER A 151 -5.06 -28.88 -24.59
N MET A 152 -4.96 -28.91 -23.26
CA MET A 152 -5.47 -29.98 -22.40
C MET A 152 -6.92 -29.75 -21.92
N VAL A 153 -7.67 -28.84 -22.53
CA VAL A 153 -9.08 -28.56 -22.18
C VAL A 153 -9.23 -28.25 -20.68
N CYS A 154 -8.31 -27.44 -20.15
CA CYS A 154 -8.28 -27.02 -18.74
C CYS A 154 -8.09 -28.14 -17.69
N ASP A 155 -7.77 -29.39 -18.07
CA ASP A 155 -7.59 -30.52 -17.15
C ASP A 155 -6.13 -30.68 -16.66
N GLU A 156 -5.57 -29.58 -16.16
CA GLU A 156 -4.21 -29.56 -15.61
C GLU A 156 -4.23 -29.42 -14.09
N LYS A 157 -3.57 -30.36 -13.39
CA LYS A 157 -3.51 -30.38 -11.92
C LYS A 157 -2.54 -29.34 -11.34
N LEU A 158 -1.47 -29.01 -12.05
CA LEU A 158 -0.41 -28.11 -11.59
C LEU A 158 -0.18 -27.01 -12.62
N ARG A 159 -0.62 -25.80 -12.32
CA ARG A 159 -0.43 -24.63 -13.19
C ARG A 159 0.75 -23.80 -12.68
N VAL A 160 1.92 -23.94 -13.32
CA VAL A 160 3.17 -23.33 -12.84
C VAL A 160 3.09 -21.81 -12.88
N ARG A 161 2.38 -21.25 -13.87
CA ARG A 161 2.24 -19.79 -14.05
C ARG A 161 1.69 -19.06 -12.83
N ARG A 162 0.84 -19.70 -12.01
CA ARG A 162 0.26 -19.11 -10.78
C ARG A 162 1.33 -18.68 -9.80
N LEU A 163 2.38 -19.50 -9.64
CA LEU A 163 3.50 -19.22 -8.74
C LEU A 163 4.34 -18.03 -9.23
N LEU A 164 4.32 -17.76 -10.53
CA LEU A 164 5.11 -16.70 -11.16
C LEU A 164 4.41 -15.33 -11.15
N ARG A 165 3.08 -15.27 -10.98
CA ARG A 165 2.30 -14.01 -11.01
C ARG A 165 2.80 -12.91 -10.06
N PRO A 166 3.22 -13.19 -8.81
CA PRO A 166 3.76 -12.16 -7.92
C PRO A 166 5.00 -11.45 -8.50
N PHE A 167 5.71 -12.09 -9.43
CA PHE A 167 6.83 -11.45 -10.11
C PHE A 167 6.41 -10.23 -10.94
N PHE A 168 5.21 -10.20 -11.52
CA PHE A 168 4.73 -9.03 -12.28
C PHE A 168 4.61 -7.79 -11.38
N LEU A 169 4.15 -7.97 -10.13
CA LEU A 169 4.12 -6.92 -9.13
C LEU A 169 5.54 -6.47 -8.74
N LEU A 170 6.44 -7.44 -8.48
CA LEU A 170 7.85 -7.16 -8.17
C LEU A 170 8.57 -6.43 -9.30
N GLN A 171 8.25 -6.77 -10.55
CA GLN A 171 8.86 -6.17 -11.73
C GLN A 171 8.40 -4.73 -11.94
N ASN A 172 7.16 -4.40 -11.61
CA ASN A 172 6.66 -3.03 -11.76
C ASN A 172 7.11 -2.11 -10.61
N SER A 173 7.16 -2.63 -9.38
CA SER A 173 7.48 -1.81 -8.19
C SER A 173 8.98 -1.62 -7.99
N SER A 174 9.45 -0.37 -8.15
CA SER A 174 10.84 0.00 -7.88
C SER A 174 11.21 -0.13 -6.40
N LEU A 175 10.26 0.14 -5.49
CA LEU A 175 10.44 0.01 -4.05
C LEU A 175 10.64 -1.46 -3.67
N MET A 176 9.84 -2.38 -4.21
CA MET A 176 9.96 -3.81 -3.93
C MET A 176 11.29 -4.39 -4.43
N LYS A 177 11.79 -3.93 -5.59
CA LYS A 177 13.12 -4.33 -6.07
C LYS A 177 14.24 -3.86 -5.12
N LYS A 178 14.10 -2.66 -4.56
CA LYS A 178 15.04 -2.12 -3.56
C LYS A 178 14.96 -2.97 -2.28
N THR A 179 13.77 -3.21 -1.74
CA THR A 179 13.61 -4.01 -0.51
C THR A 179 14.09 -5.46 -0.68
N LEU A 180 13.81 -6.12 -1.81
CA LEU A 180 14.35 -7.47 -2.07
C LEU A 180 15.87 -7.47 -2.21
N LYS A 181 16.45 -6.44 -2.86
CA LYS A 181 17.91 -6.30 -2.92
C LYS A 181 18.52 -6.07 -1.54
N CYS A 182 17.84 -5.31 -0.67
CA CYS A 182 18.20 -5.18 0.74
C CYS A 182 18.21 -6.53 1.43
N ILE A 183 17.09 -7.25 1.40
CA ILE A 183 16.93 -8.56 2.06
C ILE A 183 18.00 -9.54 1.58
N LYS A 184 18.24 -9.61 0.26
CA LYS A 184 19.29 -10.46 -0.31
C LYS A 184 20.68 -10.10 0.22
N ARG A 185 20.98 -8.80 0.39
CA ARG A 185 22.27 -8.32 0.90
C ARG A 185 22.41 -8.57 2.40
N THR A 186 21.33 -8.54 3.17
CA THR A 186 21.35 -8.77 4.62
C THR A 186 21.27 -10.26 5.00
N LEU A 187 20.78 -11.11 4.09
CA LEU A 187 20.70 -12.57 4.27
C LEU A 187 22.00 -13.25 4.76
N PRO A 188 23.20 -12.99 4.19
CA PRO A 188 24.43 -13.62 4.67
C PRO A 188 24.75 -13.26 6.11
N GLU A 189 24.45 -12.03 6.54
CA GLU A 189 24.63 -11.63 7.92
C GLU A 189 23.63 -12.34 8.83
N ILE A 190 22.34 -12.34 8.47
CA ILE A 190 21.29 -13.05 9.22
C ILE A 190 21.67 -14.53 9.40
N ALA A 191 22.17 -15.20 8.35
CA ALA A 191 22.61 -16.59 8.41
C ALA A 191 23.72 -16.83 9.45
N ARG A 192 24.68 -15.89 9.56
CA ARG A 192 25.76 -15.96 10.57
C ARG A 192 25.21 -15.95 11.99
N TYR A 193 24.14 -15.20 12.26
CA TYR A 193 23.52 -15.10 13.58
C TYR A 193 22.47 -16.17 13.87
N LEU A 194 21.84 -16.74 12.85
CA LEU A 194 21.00 -17.93 12.99
C LEU A 194 21.82 -19.18 13.37
N THR A 195 23.14 -19.18 13.12
CA THR A 195 24.02 -20.31 13.44
C THR A 195 24.10 -20.59 14.95
N PRO A 196 24.34 -19.60 15.84
CA PRO A 196 24.20 -19.76 17.29
C PRO A 196 22.84 -20.32 17.73
N LEU A 197 21.75 -19.82 17.14
CA LEU A 197 20.38 -20.24 17.45
C LEU A 197 20.16 -21.71 17.12
N TYR A 198 20.57 -22.13 15.93
CA TYR A 198 20.53 -23.52 15.48
C TYR A 198 21.39 -24.42 16.38
N ARG A 199 22.58 -23.96 16.75
CA ARG A 199 23.49 -24.72 17.63
C ARG A 199 22.88 -24.93 19.02
N GLN A 200 22.28 -23.90 19.61
CA GLN A 200 21.57 -24.03 20.89
C GLN A 200 20.41 -25.03 20.79
N ALA A 201 19.59 -24.96 19.72
CA ALA A 201 18.51 -25.91 19.52
C ALA A 201 19.01 -27.36 19.42
N CYS A 202 20.12 -27.60 18.70
CA CYS A 202 20.75 -28.91 18.61
C CYS A 202 21.27 -29.40 19.97
N LEU A 203 22.01 -28.55 20.69
CA LEU A 203 22.54 -28.86 22.03
C LEU A 203 21.42 -29.19 23.02
N GLY A 204 20.35 -28.39 23.04
CA GLY A 204 19.17 -28.66 23.86
C GLY A 204 18.49 -29.99 23.48
N SER A 205 18.49 -30.33 22.18
CA SER A 205 17.90 -31.60 21.70
C SER A 205 18.69 -32.81 22.17
N THR A 206 20.02 -32.72 22.16
CA THR A 206 20.87 -33.79 22.72
C THR A 206 20.76 -33.87 24.23
N ALA A 207 20.66 -32.73 24.94
CA ALA A 207 20.51 -32.70 26.39
C ALA A 207 19.16 -33.29 26.83
N SER A 208 18.07 -32.96 26.14
CA SER A 208 16.74 -33.52 26.42
C SER A 208 16.63 -35.02 26.09
N LEU A 209 17.29 -35.48 25.02
CA LEU A 209 17.40 -36.90 24.72
C LEU A 209 18.20 -37.65 25.80
N LEU A 210 19.33 -37.09 26.26
CA LEU A 210 20.09 -37.63 27.38
C LEU A 210 19.25 -37.70 28.67
N LEU A 211 18.53 -36.63 29.01
CA LEU A 211 17.61 -36.61 30.16
C LEU A 211 16.51 -37.68 30.04
N THR A 212 16.07 -38.00 28.82
CA THR A 212 15.12 -39.08 28.55
C THR A 212 15.75 -40.44 28.78
N LEU A 213 16.98 -40.66 28.31
CA LEU A 213 17.73 -41.90 28.52
C LEU A 213 18.04 -42.16 30.01
N PHE A 214 18.33 -41.12 30.79
CA PHE A 214 18.53 -41.25 32.24
C PHE A 214 17.24 -41.57 33.01
N ASN A 215 16.07 -41.27 32.45
CA ASN A 215 14.77 -41.44 33.11
C ASN A 215 13.90 -42.58 32.55
N ILE A 216 14.50 -43.52 31.78
CA ILE A 216 13.80 -44.68 31.17
C ILE A 216 12.98 -45.48 32.22
N ASN A 217 13.40 -45.48 33.48
CA ASN A 217 12.72 -46.20 34.57
C ASN A 217 11.37 -45.58 34.98
N HIS A 218 11.14 -44.30 34.70
CA HIS A 218 9.86 -43.63 34.98
C HIS A 218 9.01 -43.60 33.71
N LYS A 219 8.03 -44.50 33.61
CA LYS A 219 7.07 -44.62 32.49
C LYS A 219 6.11 -43.42 32.39
N CYS A 220 6.61 -42.23 32.11
CA CYS A 220 5.76 -41.07 31.79
C CYS A 220 5.61 -40.97 30.26
N GLY A 221 4.60 -41.65 29.71
CA GLY A 221 4.39 -41.72 28.25
C GLY A 221 4.22 -40.36 27.56
N LYS A 222 3.86 -39.29 28.30
CA LYS A 222 3.76 -37.93 27.76
C LYS A 222 5.11 -37.25 27.48
N TRP A 223 6.15 -37.60 28.23
CA TRP A 223 7.51 -37.06 28.03
C TRP A 223 8.16 -37.62 26.76
N GLU A 224 7.92 -38.91 26.49
CA GLU A 224 8.42 -39.60 25.30
C GLU A 224 7.84 -39.01 24.00
N LEU A 225 6.63 -38.45 24.01
CA LEU A 225 6.04 -37.80 22.83
C LEU A 225 6.92 -36.65 22.31
N HIS A 226 7.54 -35.90 23.20
CA HIS A 226 8.36 -34.73 22.85
C HIS A 226 9.83 -35.10 22.58
N PHE A 227 10.41 -36.02 23.35
CA PHE A 227 11.86 -36.22 23.40
C PHE A 227 12.34 -37.65 23.04
N ARG A 228 11.51 -38.46 22.37
CA ARG A 228 11.87 -39.84 21.97
C ARG A 228 13.07 -39.94 21.02
N ASN A 229 13.13 -39.06 20.02
CA ASN A 229 14.15 -39.08 18.97
C ASN A 229 14.67 -37.67 18.70
N LEU A 230 15.90 -37.55 18.19
CA LEU A 230 16.52 -36.25 17.88
C LEU A 230 15.65 -35.30 17.03
N PRO A 231 14.94 -35.73 15.96
CA PRO A 231 14.07 -34.84 15.21
C PRO A 231 12.86 -34.34 16.00
N ASN A 232 12.28 -35.18 16.86
CA ASN A 232 11.14 -34.80 17.72
C ASN A 232 11.59 -33.81 18.80
N SER A 233 12.76 -34.06 19.40
CA SER A 233 13.38 -33.15 20.37
C SER A 233 13.71 -31.80 19.74
N LEU A 234 14.28 -31.79 18.53
CA LEU A 234 14.58 -30.57 17.78
C LEU A 234 13.32 -29.78 17.46
N THR A 235 12.27 -30.46 16.98
CA THR A 235 10.98 -29.82 16.67
C THR A 235 10.35 -29.24 17.94
N SER A 236 10.31 -30.02 19.03
CA SER A 236 9.72 -29.58 20.31
C SER A 236 10.46 -28.38 20.89
N LEU A 237 11.79 -28.32 20.77
CA LEU A 237 12.59 -27.19 21.23
C LEU A 237 12.57 -25.99 20.28
N LEU A 238 12.40 -26.20 18.97
CA LEU A 238 12.17 -25.13 18.01
C LEU A 238 10.81 -24.45 18.24
N VAL A 239 9.77 -25.23 18.56
CA VAL A 239 8.45 -24.72 18.96
C VAL A 239 8.53 -24.03 20.33
N LEU A 240 9.36 -24.53 21.25
CA LEU A 240 9.62 -23.88 22.54
C LEU A 240 10.37 -22.56 22.40
N LEU A 241 11.26 -22.44 21.41
CA LEU A 241 11.97 -21.20 21.11
C LEU A 241 10.99 -20.07 20.74
N THR A 242 9.84 -20.40 20.13
CA THR A 242 8.72 -19.48 19.89
C THR A 242 7.69 -19.47 21.02
N THR A 243 7.96 -20.17 22.13
CA THR A 243 7.11 -20.30 23.33
C THR A 243 5.71 -20.88 23.08
N ALA A 244 5.47 -21.53 21.94
CA ALA A 244 4.13 -21.96 21.54
C ALA A 244 3.62 -23.21 22.28
N ASN A 245 4.53 -24.00 22.86
CA ASN A 245 4.24 -25.20 23.64
C ASN A 245 4.67 -25.07 25.12
N ASN A 246 4.86 -23.85 25.62
CA ASN A 246 5.10 -23.61 27.05
C ASN A 246 3.74 -23.39 27.75
N PRO A 247 3.40 -24.10 28.84
CA PRO A 247 4.22 -25.01 29.66
C PRO A 247 4.19 -26.49 29.27
N ASP A 248 3.40 -26.88 28.27
CA ASP A 248 3.10 -28.28 27.91
C ASP A 248 4.33 -29.18 27.75
N VAL A 249 5.37 -28.68 27.08
CA VAL A 249 6.63 -29.44 26.86
C VAL A 249 7.41 -29.69 28.15
N MET A 250 7.24 -28.85 29.16
CA MET A 250 7.96 -28.90 30.44
C MET A 250 7.20 -29.71 31.49
N ILE A 251 5.85 -29.70 31.49
CA ILE A 251 5.01 -30.31 32.53
C ILE A 251 5.40 -31.77 32.84
N PRO A 252 5.60 -32.67 31.86
CA PRO A 252 5.92 -34.07 32.17
C PRO A 252 7.23 -34.21 32.96
N ALA A 253 8.29 -33.48 32.60
CA ALA A 253 9.53 -33.49 33.40
C ALA A 253 9.37 -32.78 34.74
N TYR A 254 8.69 -31.64 34.77
CA TYR A 254 8.46 -30.89 35.99
C TYR A 254 7.75 -31.74 37.06
N SER A 255 6.80 -32.57 36.64
CA SER A 255 6.07 -33.48 37.53
C SER A 255 6.93 -34.62 38.11
N LEU A 256 8.00 -35.03 37.41
CA LEU A 256 8.96 -36.02 37.91
C LEU A 256 9.93 -35.38 38.90
N ASN A 257 10.51 -34.24 38.53
CA ASN A 257 11.39 -33.46 39.40
C ASN A 257 11.29 -31.97 39.03
N ARG A 258 10.99 -31.13 40.02
CA ARG A 258 10.92 -29.67 39.86
C ARG A 258 12.23 -29.09 39.32
N GLY A 259 13.37 -29.72 39.60
CA GLY A 259 14.69 -29.31 39.11
C GLY A 259 14.82 -29.29 37.58
N TYR A 260 14.04 -30.11 36.85
CA TYR A 260 14.07 -30.09 35.38
C TYR A 260 13.54 -28.80 34.77
N SER A 261 12.77 -27.98 35.51
CA SER A 261 12.36 -26.64 35.04
C SER A 261 13.55 -25.74 34.72
N ILE A 262 14.67 -25.90 35.42
CA ILE A 262 15.88 -25.08 35.21
C ILE A 262 16.37 -25.20 33.77
N PHE A 263 16.31 -26.40 33.18
CA PHE A 263 16.70 -26.60 31.78
C PHE A 263 15.83 -25.79 30.81
N PHE A 264 14.50 -25.88 30.96
CA PHE A 264 13.54 -25.20 30.08
C PHE A 264 13.57 -23.68 30.26
N VAL A 265 13.72 -23.20 31.49
CA VAL A 265 13.89 -21.77 31.79
C VAL A 265 15.19 -21.25 31.20
N ALA A 266 16.32 -21.94 31.42
CA ALA A 266 17.61 -21.53 30.86
C ALA A 266 17.60 -21.52 29.32
N PHE A 267 17.02 -22.57 28.71
CA PHE A 267 16.85 -22.64 27.26
C PHE A 267 16.03 -21.46 26.72
N SER A 268 14.92 -21.11 27.37
CA SER A 268 14.06 -20.01 26.95
C SER A 268 14.71 -18.64 27.16
N VAL A 269 15.46 -18.46 28.27
CA VAL A 269 16.20 -17.21 28.52
C VAL A 269 17.25 -16.97 27.46
N ILE A 270 18.09 -17.97 27.18
CA ILE A 270 19.15 -17.82 26.18
C ILE A 270 18.54 -17.71 24.77
N GLY A 271 17.57 -18.56 24.44
CA GLY A 271 17.02 -18.64 23.08
C GLY A 271 16.10 -17.46 22.75
N THR A 272 15.03 -17.31 23.52
CA THR A 272 13.98 -16.33 23.25
C THR A 272 14.39 -14.93 23.71
N TYR A 273 14.89 -14.76 24.94
CA TYR A 273 15.18 -13.41 25.43
C TYR A 273 16.53 -12.87 24.97
N CYS A 274 17.57 -13.69 24.85
CA CYS A 274 18.86 -13.21 24.35
C CYS A 274 18.95 -13.29 22.82
N LEU A 275 18.86 -14.48 22.22
CA LEU A 275 19.17 -14.65 20.79
C LEU A 275 18.11 -14.06 19.84
N MET A 276 16.80 -14.17 20.12
CA MET A 276 15.78 -13.57 19.25
C MET A 276 15.78 -12.04 19.29
N ASN A 277 16.00 -11.44 20.47
CA ASN A 277 16.12 -9.99 20.59
C ASN A 277 17.40 -9.48 19.93
N LEU A 278 18.52 -10.20 20.06
CA LEU A 278 19.75 -9.89 19.34
C LEU A 278 19.56 -9.96 17.82
N LEU A 279 18.88 -11.00 17.33
CA LEU A 279 18.54 -11.14 15.90
C LEU A 279 17.74 -9.92 15.40
N THR A 280 16.76 -9.46 16.18
CA THR A 280 15.95 -8.27 15.86
C THR A 280 16.80 -7.00 15.78
N ALA A 281 17.69 -6.78 16.76
CA ALA A 281 18.59 -5.62 16.77
C ALA A 281 19.54 -5.60 15.56
N ILE A 282 20.05 -6.76 15.16
CA ILE A 282 20.93 -6.89 13.99
C ILE A 282 20.16 -6.59 12.69
N ILE A 283 18.98 -7.18 12.52
CA ILE A 283 18.12 -6.93 11.35
C ILE A 283 17.83 -5.43 11.24
N TYR A 284 17.52 -4.77 12.36
CA TYR A 284 17.31 -3.33 12.40
C TYR A 284 18.54 -2.54 11.94
N ASN A 285 19.72 -2.82 12.49
CA ASN A 285 20.95 -2.10 12.13
C ASN A 285 21.28 -2.24 10.64
N GLN A 286 21.09 -3.45 10.09
CA GLN A 286 21.31 -3.69 8.67
C GLN A 286 20.30 -3.00 7.76
N PHE A 287 19.02 -3.04 8.15
CA PHE A 287 17.96 -2.35 7.41
C PHE A 287 18.14 -0.83 7.43
N ARG A 288 18.49 -0.25 8.59
CA ARG A 288 18.80 1.17 8.74
C ARG A 288 19.97 1.60 7.86
N GLY A 289 21.07 0.85 7.87
CA GLY A 289 22.23 1.12 7.00
C GLY A 289 21.85 1.12 5.51
N TYR A 290 21.01 0.17 5.09
CA TYR A 290 20.51 0.11 3.72
C TYR A 290 19.59 1.29 3.36
N LEU A 291 18.65 1.67 4.23
CA LEU A 291 17.73 2.78 3.97
C LEU A 291 18.49 4.08 3.70
N LEU A 292 19.53 4.38 4.49
CA LEU A 292 20.39 5.55 4.29
C LEU A 292 21.06 5.51 2.90
N MET A 293 21.65 4.38 2.51
CA MET A 293 22.27 4.22 1.19
C MET A 293 21.26 4.35 0.04
N SER A 294 20.02 3.86 0.23
CA SER A 294 18.93 3.97 -0.75
C SER A 294 18.49 5.42 -0.96
N VAL A 295 18.37 6.20 0.12
CA VAL A 295 18.05 7.64 0.06
C VAL A 295 19.17 8.39 -0.64
N GLN A 296 20.44 8.18 -0.23
CA GLN A 296 21.60 8.81 -0.88
C GLN A 296 21.66 8.51 -2.38
N THR A 297 21.46 7.25 -2.78
CA THR A 297 21.44 6.86 -4.20
C THR A 297 20.33 7.58 -4.97
N SER A 298 19.17 7.77 -4.34
CA SER A 298 18.04 8.46 -4.97
C SER A 298 18.35 9.95 -5.16
N ILE A 299 18.93 10.61 -4.16
CA ILE A 299 19.40 12.01 -4.26
C ILE A 299 20.47 12.17 -5.35
N ILE A 300 21.44 11.25 -5.42
CA ILE A 300 22.49 11.27 -6.45
C ILE A 300 21.89 11.16 -7.86
N ARG A 301 20.91 10.27 -8.07
CA ARG A 301 20.22 10.14 -9.36
C ARG A 301 19.50 11.41 -9.76
N ARG A 302 18.79 12.04 -8.81
CA ARG A 302 18.13 13.32 -9.05
C ARG A 302 19.12 14.39 -9.47
N ARG A 303 20.24 14.53 -8.75
CA ARG A 303 21.32 15.49 -9.08
C ARG A 303 21.92 15.22 -10.45
N LEU A 304 22.12 13.95 -10.82
CA LEU A 304 22.60 13.57 -12.15
C LEU A 304 21.59 13.95 -13.25
N GLY A 305 20.29 13.71 -13.03
CA GLY A 305 19.23 14.09 -13.96
C GLY A 305 19.12 15.59 -14.18
N ILE A 306 19.16 16.37 -13.10
CA ILE A 306 19.18 17.84 -13.15
C ILE A 306 20.43 18.32 -13.91
N ARG A 307 21.61 17.77 -13.62
CA ARG A 307 22.85 18.14 -14.31
C ARG A 307 22.82 17.80 -15.80
N ALA A 308 22.27 16.64 -16.17
CA ALA A 308 22.11 16.25 -17.56
C ALA A 308 21.15 17.18 -18.31
N ALA A 309 20.04 17.58 -17.66
CA ALA A 309 19.12 18.58 -18.22
C ALA A 309 19.80 19.93 -18.42
N PHE A 310 20.59 20.39 -17.45
CA PHE A 310 21.37 21.63 -17.54
C PHE A 310 22.34 21.61 -18.74
N GLN A 311 23.10 20.52 -18.90
CA GLN A 311 24.05 20.38 -20.02
C GLN A 311 23.37 20.40 -21.39
N VAL A 312 22.19 19.80 -21.53
CA VAL A 312 21.43 19.83 -22.79
C VAL A 312 20.89 21.24 -23.06
N LEU A 313 20.42 21.94 -22.04
CA LEU A 313 19.89 23.29 -22.18
C LEU A 313 20.99 24.35 -22.40
N SER A 314 22.17 24.18 -21.82
CA SER A 314 23.30 25.09 -22.05
C SER A 314 23.81 25.03 -23.48
N CYS A 315 23.67 23.88 -24.15
CA CYS A 315 23.94 23.73 -25.58
C CYS A 315 22.98 24.54 -26.47
N LEU A 316 21.88 25.09 -25.94
CA LEU A 316 20.98 25.98 -26.69
C LEU A 316 21.30 27.47 -26.49
N GLY A 317 22.26 27.80 -25.62
CA GLY A 317 22.70 29.17 -25.31
C GLY A 317 23.67 29.77 -26.34
N PRO A 318 23.93 31.09 -26.29
CA PRO A 318 24.83 31.74 -27.22
C PRO A 318 26.30 31.52 -26.84
N GLY A 319 27.01 30.71 -27.64
CA GLY A 319 28.48 30.63 -27.66
C GLY A 319 29.13 29.70 -26.64
N GLU A 320 30.26 29.10 -27.04
CA GLU A 320 31.03 28.04 -26.36
C GLU A 320 31.58 28.37 -24.95
N ALA A 321 31.41 29.60 -24.44
CA ALA A 321 32.17 30.10 -23.28
C ALA A 321 31.38 30.31 -21.98
N THR A 322 30.04 30.22 -22.00
CA THR A 322 29.22 30.38 -20.80
C THR A 322 28.30 29.17 -20.61
N GLU A 323 28.53 28.38 -19.55
CA GLU A 323 27.60 27.35 -19.07
C GLU A 323 26.34 28.04 -18.52
N ALA A 324 25.47 28.51 -19.42
CA ALA A 324 24.39 29.42 -19.09
C ALA A 324 23.09 29.00 -19.79
N VAL A 325 22.02 28.79 -19.01
CA VAL A 325 20.69 28.43 -19.54
C VAL A 325 19.82 29.68 -19.65
N ASN A 326 19.17 29.88 -20.81
CA ASN A 326 18.20 30.94 -20.99
C ASN A 326 16.88 30.60 -20.26
N GLN A 327 16.43 31.53 -19.43
CA GLN A 327 15.25 31.40 -18.57
C GLN A 327 13.94 31.08 -19.33
N ASN A 328 13.79 31.55 -20.58
CA ASN A 328 12.58 31.34 -21.37
C ASN A 328 12.28 29.85 -21.62
N PHE A 329 13.31 28.99 -21.65
CA PHE A 329 13.13 27.55 -21.78
C PHE A 329 12.55 26.90 -20.51
N LEU A 330 12.86 27.44 -19.33
CA LEU A 330 12.27 26.97 -18.07
C LEU A 330 10.81 27.39 -17.91
N LEU A 331 10.45 28.58 -18.39
CA LEU A 331 9.10 29.13 -18.27
C LEU A 331 8.07 28.33 -19.09
N VAL A 332 8.47 27.80 -20.25
CA VAL A 332 7.64 26.87 -21.05
C VAL A 332 7.42 25.54 -20.32
N TYR A 333 8.41 25.06 -19.57
CA TYR A 333 8.33 23.83 -18.76
C TYR A 333 7.44 23.98 -17.52
N CYS A 334 7.43 25.19 -16.96
CA CYS A 334 6.73 25.59 -15.75
C CYS A 334 5.19 25.49 -15.80
N ASN A 335 4.61 25.33 -16.99
CA ASN A 335 3.16 25.21 -17.19
C ASN A 335 2.57 23.87 -16.74
N SER A 336 3.40 22.89 -16.37
CA SER A 336 2.93 21.65 -15.72
C SER A 336 2.81 21.86 -14.20
N PHE A 337 1.61 21.59 -13.66
CA PHE A 337 1.12 21.82 -12.28
C PHE A 337 2.10 21.56 -11.11
N LEU A 338 3.16 20.78 -11.30
CA LEU A 338 4.19 20.48 -10.28
C LEU A 338 5.18 21.64 -10.04
N LEU A 339 5.38 22.53 -11.02
CA LEU A 339 6.47 23.50 -11.00
C LEU A 339 6.06 24.95 -10.70
N TYR A 340 4.79 25.22 -10.41
CA TYR A 340 4.25 26.59 -10.25
C TYR A 340 5.07 27.52 -9.34
N CYS A 341 5.63 27.00 -8.23
CA CYS A 341 6.47 27.81 -7.32
C CYS A 341 7.93 27.93 -7.77
N SER A 342 8.49 26.92 -8.45
CA SER A 342 9.80 27.08 -9.10
C SER A 342 9.73 28.20 -10.14
N CYS A 343 8.57 28.45 -10.76
CA CYS A 343 8.38 29.57 -11.67
C CYS A 343 8.53 30.93 -11.00
N GLN A 344 8.12 31.08 -9.74
CA GLN A 344 8.26 32.33 -8.98
C GLN A 344 9.72 32.62 -8.63
N GLU A 345 10.47 31.59 -8.21
CA GLU A 345 11.91 31.71 -7.95
C GLU A 345 12.69 31.92 -9.25
N VAL A 346 12.29 31.26 -10.34
CA VAL A 346 12.82 31.49 -11.69
C VAL A 346 12.58 32.94 -12.11
N GLN A 347 11.43 33.53 -11.77
CA GLN A 347 11.11 34.93 -12.04
C GLN A 347 12.03 35.91 -11.27
N HIS A 348 12.53 35.54 -10.08
CA HIS A 348 13.46 36.39 -9.31
C HIS A 348 14.84 36.49 -9.97
N TYR A 349 15.23 35.49 -10.77
CA TYR A 349 16.44 35.52 -11.60
C TYR A 349 16.18 36.11 -13.00
N ALA A 350 15.00 36.68 -13.25
CA ALA A 350 14.64 37.19 -14.57
C ALA A 350 15.51 38.35 -15.05
N ASP A 351 16.04 39.14 -14.13
CA ASP A 351 16.80 40.35 -14.47
C ASP A 351 18.18 40.05 -15.09
N VAL A 352 18.69 38.81 -14.96
CA VAL A 352 20.03 38.39 -15.45
C VAL A 352 19.96 37.65 -16.79
N GLY A 353 18.78 37.13 -17.18
CA GLY A 353 18.53 36.42 -18.45
C GLY A 353 19.17 35.03 -18.60
N TYR A 354 20.22 34.74 -17.82
CA TYR A 354 20.99 33.49 -17.86
C TYR A 354 21.22 32.92 -16.47
N MET A 355 21.21 31.59 -16.35
CA MET A 355 21.43 30.85 -15.10
C MET A 355 22.66 29.94 -15.18
N ASP A 356 23.52 30.01 -14.16
CA ASP A 356 24.62 29.08 -13.93
C ASP A 356 24.15 27.73 -13.33
N CYS A 357 24.99 26.69 -13.37
CA CYS A 357 24.67 25.35 -12.89
C CYS A 357 24.27 25.32 -11.41
N GLU A 358 24.90 26.14 -10.57
CA GLU A 358 24.54 26.20 -9.15
C GLU A 358 23.17 26.85 -8.92
N GLN A 359 22.87 27.91 -9.67
CA GLN A 359 21.57 28.59 -9.63
C GLN A 359 20.46 27.65 -10.14
N PHE A 360 20.71 26.94 -11.25
CA PHE A 360 19.79 25.93 -11.78
C PHE A 360 19.50 24.82 -10.76
N ARG A 361 20.52 24.33 -10.04
CA ARG A 361 20.35 23.32 -9.00
C ARG A 361 19.47 23.81 -7.84
N LYS A 362 19.69 25.04 -7.36
CA LYS A 362 18.94 25.62 -6.22
C LYS A 362 17.43 25.67 -6.47
N ILE A 363 16.99 25.90 -7.71
CA ILE A 363 15.57 25.91 -8.09
C ILE A 363 14.90 24.56 -7.81
N PHE A 364 15.63 23.47 -8.02
CA PHE A 364 15.14 22.11 -7.77
C PHE A 364 15.29 21.67 -6.31
N ASP A 365 16.11 22.35 -5.50
CA ASP A 365 16.15 22.14 -4.05
C ASP A 365 14.84 22.64 -3.38
N GLU A 366 14.11 23.56 -4.02
CA GLU A 366 12.78 24.00 -3.57
C GLU A 366 11.74 22.86 -3.58
N LEU A 367 11.95 21.83 -4.41
CA LEU A 367 11.09 20.65 -4.44
C LEU A 367 11.20 19.79 -3.17
N ASP A 368 12.25 19.98 -2.36
CA ASP A 368 12.43 19.28 -1.08
C ASP A 368 11.69 19.96 0.07
N LYS A 369 11.19 21.18 -0.11
CA LYS A 369 10.48 21.91 0.97
C LYS A 369 9.04 21.43 1.10
N ASP A 370 8.67 21.02 2.31
CA ASP A 370 7.28 20.69 2.63
C ASP A 370 6.40 21.92 2.53
N ARG A 371 5.35 21.85 1.70
CA ARG A 371 4.40 22.95 1.54
C ARG A 371 3.28 22.84 2.56
N ILE A 372 3.12 23.90 3.36
CA ILE A 372 1.94 24.09 4.19
C ILE A 372 0.81 24.52 3.25
N LYS A 373 -0.27 23.74 3.20
CA LYS A 373 -1.45 24.07 2.39
C LYS A 373 -2.15 25.28 3.01
N GLU A 374 -2.18 26.40 2.30
CA GLU A 374 -2.98 27.54 2.71
C GLU A 374 -4.48 27.22 2.58
N HIS A 375 -5.23 27.51 3.63
CA HIS A 375 -6.67 27.33 3.64
C HIS A 375 -7.34 28.58 3.05
N PRO A 376 -8.48 28.42 2.34
CA PRO A 376 -9.18 29.56 1.78
C PRO A 376 -9.63 30.51 2.89
N PRO A 377 -9.71 31.83 2.60
CA PRO A 377 -10.16 32.80 3.59
C PRO A 377 -11.60 32.55 4.03
N LEU A 378 -11.90 32.94 5.25
CA LEU A 378 -13.24 32.86 5.83
C LEU A 378 -14.25 33.70 5.01
N PRO A 379 -15.50 33.25 4.84
CA PRO A 379 -16.52 34.02 4.13
C PRO A 379 -16.83 35.33 4.86
N GLN A 380 -17.08 36.42 4.12
CA GLN A 380 -17.50 37.70 4.71
C GLN A 380 -19.03 37.84 4.62
N TYR A 381 -19.69 37.91 5.77
CA TYR A 381 -21.14 38.13 5.85
C TYR A 381 -21.46 39.62 5.95
N SER A 382 -22.55 40.07 5.31
CA SER A 382 -22.98 41.48 5.32
C SER A 382 -23.59 41.92 6.65
N SER A 383 -24.17 41.01 7.42
CA SER A 383 -24.82 41.34 8.71
C SER A 383 -23.88 41.14 9.90
N PRO A 384 -23.92 42.04 10.91
CA PRO A 384 -23.04 41.96 12.07
C PRO A 384 -23.35 40.74 12.96
N VAL A 385 -24.59 40.22 12.92
CA VAL A 385 -25.00 39.03 13.66
C VAL A 385 -24.33 37.78 13.10
N LEU A 386 -24.31 37.62 11.77
CA LEU A 386 -23.69 36.47 11.12
C LEU A 386 -22.17 36.48 11.31
N GLN A 387 -21.54 37.65 11.33
CA GLN A 387 -20.11 37.79 11.65
C GLN A 387 -19.80 37.35 13.10
N ARG A 388 -20.62 37.72 14.07
CA ARG A 388 -20.45 37.25 15.46
C ARG A 388 -20.61 35.74 15.58
N LEU A 389 -21.63 35.17 14.94
CA LEU A 389 -21.84 33.73 14.90
C LEU A 389 -20.68 32.99 14.24
N GLN A 390 -20.14 33.53 13.15
CA GLN A 390 -18.97 32.97 12.47
C GLN A 390 -17.75 32.91 13.40
N VAL A 391 -17.47 33.97 14.16
CA VAL A 391 -16.35 33.98 15.12
C VAL A 391 -16.54 32.90 16.18
N ILE A 392 -17.75 32.77 16.74
CA ILE A 392 -18.08 31.75 17.74
C ILE A 392 -17.88 30.33 17.17
N PHE A 393 -18.41 30.08 15.97
CA PHE A 393 -18.36 28.76 15.35
C PHE A 393 -16.98 28.40 14.77
N SER A 394 -16.15 29.39 14.47
CA SER A 394 -14.75 29.17 14.09
C SER A 394 -13.83 28.86 15.27
N HIS A 395 -14.33 29.01 16.50
CA HIS A 395 -13.50 28.86 17.69
C HIS A 395 -13.10 27.40 17.92
N TYR A 396 -11.83 27.20 18.31
CA TYR A 396 -11.28 25.90 18.70
C TYR A 396 -12.13 25.09 19.70
N TYR A 397 -12.88 25.77 20.60
CA TYR A 397 -13.74 25.10 21.58
C TYR A 397 -14.86 24.29 20.95
N LEU A 398 -15.37 24.66 19.77
CA LEU A 398 -16.40 23.88 19.08
C LEU A 398 -15.85 22.50 18.67
N THR A 399 -14.58 22.44 18.26
CA THR A 399 -13.92 21.17 17.94
C THR A 399 -13.65 20.34 19.20
N VAL A 400 -13.25 20.97 20.30
CA VAL A 400 -13.08 20.28 21.59
C VAL A 400 -14.41 19.72 22.09
N LEU A 401 -15.51 20.46 21.94
CA LEU A 401 -16.85 20.01 22.29
C LEU A 401 -17.28 18.81 21.42
N GLY A 402 -17.09 18.88 20.10
CA GLY A 402 -17.36 17.76 19.19
C GLY A 402 -16.61 16.49 19.60
N ASN A 403 -15.32 16.61 19.95
CA ASN A 403 -14.52 15.50 20.47
C ASN A 403 -15.06 14.94 21.80
N ALA A 404 -15.51 15.81 22.71
CA ALA A 404 -16.11 15.39 23.98
C ALA A 404 -17.44 14.64 23.76
N VAL A 405 -18.27 15.10 22.81
CA VAL A 405 -19.52 14.42 22.44
C VAL A 405 -19.24 13.08 21.77
N ALA A 406 -18.23 13.00 20.89
CA ALA A 406 -17.79 11.74 20.30
C ALA A 406 -17.30 10.74 21.37
N LEU A 407 -16.54 11.20 22.37
CA LEU A 407 -16.13 10.37 23.50
C LEU A 407 -17.34 9.90 24.33
N ALA A 408 -18.32 10.78 24.59
CA ALA A 408 -19.54 10.43 25.29
C ALA A 408 -20.35 9.37 24.51
N ASN A 409 -20.42 9.47 23.19
CA ASN A 409 -21.04 8.47 22.33
C ASN A 409 -20.35 7.11 22.45
N VAL A 410 -19.01 7.07 22.37
CA VAL A 410 -18.23 5.84 22.57
C VAL A 410 -18.48 5.22 23.95
N ILE A 411 -18.48 6.03 25.02
CA ILE A 411 -18.78 5.55 26.38
C ILE A 411 -20.20 4.97 26.44
N CYS A 412 -21.17 5.64 25.84
CA CYS A 412 -22.56 5.19 25.81
C CYS A 412 -22.73 3.86 25.05
N ILE A 413 -22.12 3.73 23.87
CA ILE A 413 -22.14 2.48 23.11
C ILE A 413 -21.48 1.35 23.91
N CYS A 414 -20.33 1.61 24.54
CA CYS A 414 -19.65 0.64 25.38
C CYS A 414 -20.50 0.20 26.58
N THR A 415 -21.14 1.12 27.30
CA THR A 415 -21.97 0.76 28.46
C THR A 415 -23.20 -0.02 28.03
N VAL A 416 -23.86 0.38 26.94
CA VAL A 416 -25.02 -0.36 26.42
C VAL A 416 -24.62 -1.75 25.91
N LEU A 417 -23.48 -1.89 25.24
CA LEU A 417 -22.96 -3.20 24.83
C LEU A 417 -22.71 -4.12 26.02
N VAL A 418 -22.10 -3.61 27.10
CA VAL A 418 -21.86 -4.40 28.32
C VAL A 418 -23.18 -4.78 28.99
N LEU A 419 -24.11 -3.83 29.16
CA LEU A 419 -25.42 -4.09 29.75
C LEU A 419 -26.26 -5.10 28.95
N ASN A 420 -26.10 -5.11 27.62
CA ASN A 420 -26.79 -6.03 26.73
C ASN A 420 -26.06 -7.36 26.53
N SER A 421 -24.81 -7.50 27.00
CA SER A 421 -24.03 -8.74 26.82
C SER A 421 -24.56 -9.92 27.63
N GLU A 422 -25.21 -9.64 28.77
CA GLU A 422 -25.80 -10.65 29.65
C GLU A 422 -27.28 -10.92 29.35
N LYS A 423 -27.93 -10.05 28.55
CA LYS A 423 -29.35 -10.16 28.22
C LYS A 423 -29.57 -11.02 26.97
N SER A 424 -30.62 -11.84 26.98
CA SER A 424 -31.03 -12.59 25.79
C SER A 424 -31.59 -11.65 24.71
N THR A 425 -31.61 -12.09 23.45
CA THR A 425 -32.02 -11.22 22.32
C THR A 425 -33.44 -10.66 22.47
N THR A 426 -34.31 -11.34 23.21
CA THR A 426 -35.70 -10.99 23.48
C THR A 426 -35.88 -10.02 24.66
N GLU A 427 -34.89 -9.86 25.52
CA GLU A 427 -34.92 -8.98 26.70
C GLU A 427 -34.20 -7.64 26.47
N ARG A 428 -33.71 -7.40 25.25
CA ARG A 428 -33.00 -6.17 24.89
C ARG A 428 -33.99 -5.07 24.51
N ASP A 429 -34.15 -4.09 25.39
CA ASP A 429 -34.88 -2.86 25.11
C ASP A 429 -34.03 -1.88 24.29
N ASN A 430 -34.12 -1.99 22.96
CA ASN A 430 -33.33 -1.17 22.03
C ASN A 430 -33.87 0.26 21.83
N TYR A 431 -35.07 0.57 22.32
CA TYR A 431 -35.72 1.87 22.11
C TYR A 431 -34.91 3.05 22.66
N VAL A 432 -34.34 2.91 23.86
CA VAL A 432 -33.51 3.96 24.48
C VAL A 432 -32.23 4.18 23.68
N LEU A 433 -31.63 3.10 23.15
CA LEU A 433 -30.43 3.19 22.31
C LEU A 433 -30.71 3.90 20.99
N GLU A 434 -31.87 3.66 20.38
CA GLU A 434 -32.27 4.32 19.13
C GLU A 434 -32.44 5.84 19.32
N ILE A 435 -33.09 6.27 20.42
CA ILE A 435 -33.22 7.70 20.76
C ILE A 435 -31.86 8.35 20.98
N ILE A 436 -30.98 7.67 21.74
CA ILE A 436 -29.64 8.19 22.02
C ILE A 436 -28.83 8.32 20.71
N ASN A 437 -28.89 7.32 19.83
CA ASN A 437 -28.23 7.35 18.53
C ASN A 437 -28.76 8.50 17.67
N LEU A 438 -30.08 8.71 17.62
CA LEU A 438 -30.69 9.82 16.90
C LEU A 438 -30.19 11.18 17.42
N CYS A 439 -30.12 11.35 18.75
CA CYS A 439 -29.58 12.57 19.36
C CYS A 439 -28.12 12.85 18.95
N PHE A 440 -27.26 11.82 18.92
CA PHE A 440 -25.88 11.98 18.46
C PHE A 440 -25.78 12.28 16.96
N ILE A 441 -26.58 11.63 16.11
CA ILE A 441 -26.61 11.89 14.67
C ILE A 441 -27.05 13.33 14.39
N LEU A 442 -28.10 13.80 15.06
CA LEU A 442 -28.55 15.19 14.95
C LEU A 442 -27.47 16.18 15.40
N TYR A 443 -26.74 15.87 16.48
CA TYR A 443 -25.61 16.68 16.90
C TYR A 443 -24.51 16.76 15.82
N TYR A 444 -24.11 15.63 15.23
CA TYR A 444 -23.09 15.63 14.17
C TYR A 444 -23.54 16.37 12.91
N LEU A 445 -24.81 16.25 12.53
CA LEU A 445 -25.41 17.03 11.45
C LEU A 445 -25.37 18.54 11.73
N LEU A 446 -25.70 18.94 12.96
CA LEU A 446 -25.63 20.34 13.38
C LEU A 446 -24.18 20.84 13.37
N GLU A 447 -23.24 20.07 13.93
CA GLU A 447 -21.81 20.42 13.92
C GLU A 447 -21.28 20.59 12.49
N MET A 448 -21.61 19.67 11.59
CA MET A 448 -21.25 19.75 10.17
C MET A 448 -21.83 21.01 9.53
N SER A 449 -23.12 21.27 9.74
CA SER A 449 -23.82 22.44 9.18
C SER A 449 -23.20 23.76 9.68
N VAL A 450 -22.89 23.83 10.97
CA VAL A 450 -22.25 24.98 11.62
C VAL A 450 -20.82 25.19 11.08
N LYS A 451 -20.04 24.12 10.90
CA LYS A 451 -18.69 24.21 10.32
C LYS A 451 -18.71 24.64 8.85
N ILE A 452 -19.66 24.15 8.04
CA ILE A 452 -19.84 24.57 6.65
C ILE A 452 -20.23 26.05 6.60
N PHE A 453 -21.09 26.52 7.51
CA PHE A 453 -21.44 27.92 7.64
C PHE A 453 -20.22 28.78 8.04
N ALA A 454 -19.40 28.34 9.00
CA ALA A 454 -18.26 29.10 9.49
C ALA A 454 -17.12 29.22 8.45
N PHE A 455 -16.76 28.11 7.79
CA PHE A 455 -15.60 28.01 6.89
C PHE A 455 -15.94 28.09 5.39
N SER A 456 -17.22 28.17 5.03
CA SER A 456 -17.71 27.91 3.67
C SER A 456 -17.44 26.47 3.20
N TRP A 457 -18.13 26.05 2.15
CA TRP A 457 -17.96 24.73 1.54
C TRP A 457 -16.49 24.45 1.14
N ARG A 458 -15.81 25.44 0.58
CA ARG A 458 -14.40 25.32 0.15
C ARG A 458 -13.42 25.24 1.32
N GLY A 459 -13.69 25.96 2.42
CA GLY A 459 -12.86 25.87 3.63
C GLY A 459 -13.04 24.56 4.36
N TYR A 460 -14.29 24.08 4.47
CA TYR A 460 -14.59 22.78 5.07
C TYR A 460 -13.84 21.63 4.38
N LEU A 461 -13.93 21.55 3.05
CA LEU A 461 -13.22 20.54 2.24
C LEU A 461 -11.70 20.71 2.20
N SER A 462 -11.15 21.83 2.70
CA SER A 462 -9.70 22.00 2.74
C SER A 462 -9.05 21.17 3.85
N TYR A 463 -9.78 20.93 4.95
CA TYR A 463 -9.34 20.15 6.11
C TYR A 463 -9.68 18.67 5.96
N ARG A 464 -8.67 17.81 6.07
CA ARG A 464 -8.84 16.34 5.93
C ARG A 464 -9.72 15.73 7.02
N ASN A 465 -9.61 16.22 8.26
CA ASN A 465 -10.42 15.72 9.38
C ASN A 465 -11.90 16.03 9.15
N ASN A 466 -12.23 17.26 8.71
CA ASN A 466 -13.60 17.63 8.38
C ASN A 466 -14.17 16.79 7.23
N ILE A 467 -13.39 16.47 6.20
CA ILE A 467 -13.84 15.56 5.12
C ILE A 467 -14.23 14.19 5.68
N PHE A 468 -13.42 13.65 6.59
CA PHE A 468 -13.67 12.37 7.23
C PHE A 468 -14.92 12.42 8.12
N ASP A 469 -15.04 13.43 8.99
CA ASP A 469 -16.18 13.62 9.88
C ASP A 469 -17.49 13.82 9.09
N GLY A 470 -17.45 14.61 8.03
CA GLY A 470 -18.59 14.83 7.14
C GLY A 470 -19.02 13.56 6.41
N PHE A 471 -18.06 12.78 5.91
CA PHE A 471 -18.35 11.49 5.28
C PHE A 471 -19.00 10.50 6.26
N LEU A 472 -18.46 10.39 7.49
CA LEU A 472 -19.05 9.55 8.53
C LEU A 472 -20.45 10.03 8.92
N THR A 473 -20.65 11.34 9.04
CA THR A 473 -21.96 11.91 9.38
C THR A 473 -23.00 11.58 8.31
N ILE A 474 -22.65 11.72 7.02
CA ILE A 474 -23.54 11.36 5.91
C ILE A 474 -23.88 9.86 5.92
N LEU A 475 -22.89 9.01 6.18
CA LEU A 475 -23.09 7.55 6.27
C LEU A 475 -23.98 7.17 7.46
N LEU A 476 -23.78 7.81 8.62
CA LEU A 476 -24.61 7.59 9.81
C LEU A 476 -26.06 8.02 9.58
N VAL A 477 -26.28 9.13 8.89
CA VAL A 477 -27.63 9.58 8.50
C VAL A 477 -28.27 8.59 7.53
N SER A 478 -27.54 8.12 6.51
CA SER A 478 -28.12 7.14 5.56
C SER A 478 -28.50 5.83 6.25
N VAL A 479 -27.71 5.35 7.20
CA VAL A 479 -28.02 4.13 7.97
C VAL A 479 -29.13 4.38 9.00
N GLY A 480 -29.16 5.57 9.60
CA GLY A 480 -30.19 5.98 10.55
C GLY A 480 -31.57 6.11 9.91
N ASP A 481 -31.65 6.73 8.72
CA ASP A 481 -32.89 6.89 7.98
C ASP A 481 -33.49 5.53 7.55
N ASP A 482 -32.65 4.59 7.10
CA ASP A 482 -33.08 3.22 6.76
C ASP A 482 -33.66 2.47 7.98
N SER A 483 -33.12 2.74 9.17
CA SER A 483 -33.58 2.12 10.43
C SER A 483 -34.92 2.71 10.87
N ILE A 484 -35.08 4.03 10.77
CA ILE A 484 -36.32 4.75 11.11
C ILE A 484 -37.45 4.38 10.12
N GLY A 485 -37.13 4.24 8.82
CA GLY A 485 -38.09 3.84 7.80
C GLY A 485 -38.69 2.44 8.05
N GLN A 486 -37.89 1.47 8.49
CA GLN A 486 -38.36 0.12 8.82
C GLN A 486 -39.22 0.07 10.10
N HIS A 487 -39.01 0.98 11.04
CA HIS A 487 -39.83 1.09 12.26
C HIS A 487 -41.12 1.91 12.05
N ALA A 488 -41.13 2.89 11.13
CA ALA A 488 -42.33 3.64 10.77
C ALA A 488 -43.41 2.75 10.12
N ASP A 489 -43.01 1.76 9.31
CA ASP A 489 -43.92 0.76 8.73
C ASP A 489 -44.52 -0.21 9.78
N CYS A 490 -43.95 -0.27 10.99
CA CYS A 490 -44.44 -1.09 12.11
C CYS A 490 -45.38 -0.34 13.08
N LEU A 491 -45.63 0.95 12.87
CA LEU A 491 -46.57 1.72 13.70
C LEU A 491 -48.00 1.60 13.13
N PRO A 492 -48.97 1.02 13.87
CA PRO A 492 -50.34 0.92 13.38
C PRO A 492 -50.94 2.33 13.29
N LEU A 493 -51.23 2.78 12.07
CA LEU A 493 -52.01 3.99 11.82
C LEU A 493 -53.35 3.92 12.57
N PRO A 494 -53.79 4.99 13.26
CA PRO A 494 -55.06 4.98 13.97
C PRO A 494 -56.22 4.85 12.97
N ALA A 495 -57.02 3.80 13.16
CA ALA A 495 -58.17 3.50 12.31
C ALA A 495 -59.20 4.64 12.36
N HIS A 496 -59.25 5.46 11.30
CA HIS A 496 -60.37 6.35 11.06
C HIS A 496 -61.52 5.59 10.37
N HIS A 497 -62.61 5.45 11.13
CA HIS A 497 -64.02 5.17 10.82
C HIS A 497 -64.45 4.51 9.48
N PRO A 498 -65.34 3.49 9.54
CA PRO A 498 -65.92 2.83 8.37
C PRO A 498 -67.20 3.53 7.88
N ARG A 499 -67.32 3.72 6.57
CA ARG A 499 -68.62 3.81 5.87
C ARG A 499 -68.57 2.94 4.63
N TYR A 500 -69.34 1.83 4.66
CA TYR A 500 -70.31 1.35 3.65
C TYR A 500 -69.90 1.48 2.15
N GLN A 501 -69.92 0.46 1.28
CA GLN A 501 -70.88 -0.65 1.04
C GLN A 501 -70.29 -1.73 0.11
N GLY A 502 -70.80 -2.96 0.28
CA GLY A 502 -71.06 -3.98 -0.77
C GLY A 502 -69.85 -4.69 -1.40
N GLY A 503 -69.73 -6.01 -1.46
CA GLY A 503 -70.70 -7.08 -1.29
C GLY A 503 -70.62 -7.99 -2.51
N GLN A 504 -69.90 -9.12 -2.42
CA GLN A 504 -70.27 -10.39 -3.07
C GLN A 504 -69.29 -11.51 -2.69
N GLN A 505 -69.86 -12.53 -2.07
CA GLN A 505 -69.31 -13.88 -1.93
C GLN A 505 -69.46 -14.64 -3.26
N ALA A 506 -68.43 -15.39 -3.66
CA ALA A 506 -68.48 -16.68 -4.36
C ALA A 506 -67.04 -17.24 -4.38
N ALA A 507 -66.63 -18.13 -3.48
CA ALA A 507 -66.90 -19.57 -3.39
C ALA A 507 -66.25 -20.40 -4.52
N VAL A 508 -65.51 -21.43 -4.07
CA VAL A 508 -65.05 -22.65 -4.76
C VAL A 508 -63.73 -22.46 -5.54
N LYS A 509 -62.60 -23.09 -5.17
CA LYS A 509 -62.41 -24.48 -4.73
C LYS A 509 -61.23 -24.64 -3.79
#